data_AF-A0A934CX21-F1
#
_entry.id   AF-A0A934CX21-F1
#
_cell.length_a   1.000
_cell.length_b   1.000
_cell.length_c   1.000
_cell.angle_alpha   90.00
_cell.angle_beta   90.00
_cell.angle_gamma   90.00
#
_symmetry.space_group_name_H-M   'P 1'
#
loop_
_entity.id
_entity.type
_entity.pdbx_description
1 polymer ?
#
loop_
_entity_poly.entity_id
_entity_poly.type
_entity_poly.pdbx_seq_one_letter_code
_entity_poly.pdbx_strand_id
1 'polypeptide(L)'
;MEHEQYEEAIPPYVVGALDRDERQALDAHLLSGCPTCPASLKEYRATAGLLPSALPPTSPPADLKTKLLEAVRPAASEPDVPHRASLPRLEPGAWLRHIIPPPPSWIPYPALALVTLLLLAGAVFYALSIRSQAMTEADQRRKVETALQSETARIAALQRQVAEQERTLVGLRTEVTNRIGSLSEIRDTLADQEAELEQLRAQLAQREQGTGSLRKALAQRDEMLAFLQSPRVKVLTLAGLERAKSAGALLLYDAESKKAFFYAFNMPPLPAGKTYQLWAILDKPISAGTFGTDAGHKSLLTIKTLPDPSRITKFAVSLEPAGGRPQPTGAIYLIGQF
;
A
#
# COMPACT_ATOMS: atom_id res chain seq x y z
N MET A 1 -3.77 28.70 0.84
CA MET A 1 -4.04 27.58 -0.08
C MET A 1 -2.94 26.57 0.11
N GLU A 2 -3.30 25.32 0.30
CA GLU A 2 -2.33 24.21 0.40
C GLU A 2 -1.72 23.96 -0.98
N HIS A 3 -0.51 23.38 -1.01
CA HIS A 3 0.20 23.08 -2.27
C HIS A 3 -0.64 22.22 -3.24
N GLU A 4 -1.40 21.27 -2.69
CA GLU A 4 -2.31 20.38 -3.41
C GLU A 4 -3.40 21.15 -4.20
N GLN A 5 -3.91 22.25 -3.64
CA GLN A 5 -4.92 23.08 -4.30
C GLN A 5 -4.37 23.80 -5.55
N TYR A 6 -3.08 24.14 -5.55
CA TYR A 6 -2.44 24.72 -6.72
C TYR A 6 -2.15 23.69 -7.80
N GLU A 7 -1.88 22.43 -7.43
CA GLU A 7 -1.70 21.35 -8.38
C GLU A 7 -3.00 21.03 -9.13
N GLU A 8 -4.12 21.00 -8.41
CA GLU A 8 -5.47 20.83 -9.01
C GLU A 8 -5.88 22.00 -9.91
N ALA A 9 -5.32 23.19 -9.71
CA ALA A 9 -5.58 24.37 -10.53
C ALA A 9 -4.78 24.37 -11.86
N ILE A 10 -3.76 23.52 -12.02
CA ILE A 10 -2.92 23.50 -13.23
C ILE A 10 -3.68 23.08 -14.50
N PRO A 11 -4.47 22.00 -14.52
CA PRO A 11 -5.25 21.62 -15.71
C PRO A 11 -6.16 22.75 -16.24
N PRO A 12 -7.04 23.39 -15.43
CA PRO A 12 -7.86 24.50 -15.91
C PRO A 12 -7.03 25.75 -16.27
N TYR A 13 -5.88 25.98 -15.63
CA TYR A 13 -4.96 27.07 -16.00
C TYR A 13 -4.46 26.94 -17.44
N VAL A 14 -4.06 25.73 -17.85
CA VAL A 14 -3.46 25.47 -19.16
C VAL A 14 -4.46 25.68 -20.30
N VAL A 15 -5.71 25.27 -20.11
CA VAL A 15 -6.78 25.47 -21.10
C VAL A 15 -7.42 26.86 -21.02
N GLY A 16 -6.98 27.71 -20.09
CA GLY A 16 -7.48 29.07 -19.91
C GLY A 16 -8.86 29.16 -19.26
N ALA A 17 -9.24 28.16 -18.46
CA ALA A 17 -10.54 28.04 -17.80
C ALA A 17 -10.58 28.49 -16.32
N LEU A 18 -9.46 29.00 -15.79
CA LEU A 18 -9.42 29.58 -14.43
C LEU A 18 -9.98 31.00 -14.41
N ASP A 19 -10.61 31.37 -13.29
CA ASP A 19 -11.02 32.73 -13.02
C ASP A 19 -9.81 33.65 -12.80
N ARG A 20 -10.02 34.95 -12.96
CA ARG A 20 -8.95 35.96 -12.89
C ARG A 20 -8.19 35.90 -11.55
N ASP A 21 -8.91 35.74 -10.45
CA ASP A 21 -8.34 35.76 -9.11
C ASP A 21 -7.53 34.47 -8.82
N GLU A 22 -8.06 33.32 -9.26
CA GLU A 22 -7.37 32.02 -9.14
C GLU A 22 -6.11 31.97 -10.01
N ARG A 23 -6.18 32.53 -11.21
CA ARG A 23 -5.04 32.65 -12.12
C ARG A 23 -3.92 33.48 -11.50
N GLN A 24 -4.26 34.62 -10.91
CA GLN A 24 -3.29 35.47 -10.23
C GLN A 24 -2.67 34.77 -9.01
N ALA A 25 -3.46 34.01 -8.25
CA ALA A 25 -2.96 33.23 -7.12
C ALA A 25 -1.97 32.14 -7.57
N LEU A 26 -2.25 31.44 -8.67
CA LEU A 26 -1.36 30.43 -9.24
C LEU A 26 -0.10 31.05 -9.85
N ASP A 27 -0.21 32.16 -10.58
CA ASP A 27 0.96 32.88 -11.13
C ASP A 27 1.88 33.37 -10.02
N ALA A 28 1.33 33.90 -8.91
CA ALA A 28 2.10 34.29 -7.73
C ALA A 28 2.79 33.08 -7.07
N HIS A 29 2.11 31.93 -7.00
CA HIS A 29 2.69 30.69 -6.50
C HIS A 29 3.86 30.20 -7.37
N LEU A 30 3.71 30.23 -8.70
CA LEU A 30 4.78 29.86 -9.64
C LEU A 30 6.00 30.79 -9.52
N LEU A 31 5.77 32.10 -9.34
CA LEU A 31 6.83 33.08 -9.11
C LEU A 31 7.51 32.96 -7.74
N SER A 32 6.82 32.37 -6.75
CA SER A 32 7.38 32.13 -5.41
C SER A 32 8.48 31.06 -5.37
N GLY A 33 8.69 30.32 -6.47
CA GLY A 33 9.77 29.35 -6.60
C GLY A 33 9.43 27.92 -6.19
N CYS A 34 8.16 27.51 -6.29
CA CYS A 34 7.73 26.15 -6.01
C CYS A 34 8.44 25.12 -6.93
N PRO A 35 9.03 24.03 -6.41
CA PRO A 35 9.84 23.11 -7.21
C PRO A 35 9.02 22.16 -8.10
N THR A 36 7.76 21.86 -7.75
CA THR A 36 6.94 20.81 -8.39
C THR A 36 5.95 21.38 -9.39
N CYS A 37 5.23 22.46 -9.07
CA CYS A 37 4.21 23.06 -9.94
C CYS A 37 4.71 23.43 -11.35
N PRO A 38 5.93 23.94 -11.58
CA PRO A 38 6.43 24.20 -12.93
C PRO A 38 6.59 22.94 -13.78
N ALA A 39 6.93 21.79 -13.15
CA ALA A 39 7.06 20.51 -13.84
C ALA A 39 5.68 20.00 -14.28
N SER A 40 4.71 19.95 -13.35
CA SER A 40 3.32 19.58 -13.67
C SER A 40 2.72 20.51 -14.72
N LEU A 41 2.97 21.82 -14.64
CA LEU A 41 2.52 22.79 -15.65
C LEU A 41 3.09 22.51 -17.04
N LYS A 42 4.36 22.10 -17.14
CA LYS A 42 5.00 21.74 -18.41
C LYS A 42 4.33 20.49 -19.02
N GLU A 43 4.04 19.49 -18.21
CA GLU A 43 3.38 18.25 -18.64
C GLU A 43 1.95 18.52 -19.16
N TYR A 44 1.14 19.26 -18.39
CA TYR A 44 -0.21 19.61 -18.81
C TYR A 44 -0.21 20.50 -20.05
N ARG A 45 0.74 21.44 -20.21
CA ARG A 45 0.90 22.23 -21.45
C ARG A 45 1.21 21.36 -22.67
N ALA A 46 2.05 20.34 -22.51
CA ALA A 46 2.35 19.42 -23.60
C ALA A 46 1.09 18.66 -24.04
N THR A 47 0.30 18.15 -23.08
CA THR A 47 -0.96 17.45 -23.34
C THR A 47 -2.01 18.38 -23.97
N ALA A 48 -2.18 19.58 -23.43
CA ALA A 48 -3.12 20.56 -23.98
C ALA A 48 -2.74 21.01 -25.39
N GLY A 49 -1.44 21.05 -25.72
CA GLY A 49 -0.94 21.32 -27.07
C GLY A 49 -1.37 20.28 -28.11
N LEU A 50 -1.84 19.09 -27.70
CA LEU A 50 -2.40 18.07 -28.58
C LEU A 50 -3.89 18.29 -28.88
N LEU A 51 -4.61 19.03 -28.04
CA LEU A 51 -6.06 19.25 -28.20
C LEU A 51 -6.43 19.89 -29.54
N PRO A 52 -5.69 20.90 -30.07
CA PRO A 52 -6.01 21.47 -31.38
C PRO A 52 -5.93 20.47 -32.53
N SER A 53 -5.11 19.41 -32.41
CA SER A 53 -4.97 18.38 -33.44
C SER A 53 -6.19 17.46 -33.55
N ALA A 54 -7.04 17.42 -32.52
CA ALA A 54 -8.28 16.65 -32.52
C ALA A 54 -9.47 17.43 -33.11
N LEU A 55 -9.32 18.74 -33.35
CA LEU A 55 -10.36 19.58 -33.96
C LEU A 55 -10.36 19.43 -35.49
N PRO A 56 -11.52 19.51 -36.15
CA PRO A 56 -11.59 19.50 -37.60
C PRO A 56 -10.86 20.74 -38.17
N PRO A 57 -10.02 20.59 -39.20
CA PRO A 57 -9.27 21.71 -39.77
C PRO A 57 -10.23 22.70 -40.45
N THR A 58 -10.24 23.94 -39.97
CA THR A 58 -10.95 25.06 -40.60
C THR A 58 -10.04 25.79 -41.57
N SER A 59 -10.50 26.01 -42.80
CA SER A 59 -9.72 26.77 -43.79
C SER A 59 -9.65 28.25 -43.40
N PRO A 60 -8.45 28.82 -43.21
CA PRO A 60 -8.31 30.24 -42.89
C PRO A 60 -8.60 31.12 -44.13
N PRO A 61 -8.99 32.39 -43.94
CA PRO A 61 -9.11 33.37 -45.02
C PRO A 61 -7.82 33.47 -45.85
N ALA A 62 -7.96 33.55 -47.18
CA ALA A 62 -6.83 33.49 -48.11
C ALA A 62 -5.80 34.64 -47.94
N ASP A 63 -6.21 35.76 -47.35
CA ASP A 63 -5.40 36.95 -47.11
C ASP A 63 -4.64 36.92 -45.77
N LEU A 64 -4.96 35.98 -44.87
CA LEU A 64 -4.44 35.92 -43.50
C LEU A 64 -2.93 35.65 -43.46
N LYS A 65 -2.43 34.78 -44.35
CA LYS A 65 -1.00 34.48 -44.48
C LYS A 65 -0.21 35.73 -44.88
N THR A 66 -0.72 36.50 -45.84
CA THR A 66 -0.08 37.72 -46.32
C THR A 66 -0.06 38.79 -45.23
N LYS A 67 -1.17 38.98 -44.51
CA LYS A 67 -1.27 39.90 -43.36
C LYS A 67 -0.28 39.54 -42.24
N LEU A 68 -0.13 38.25 -41.91
CA LEU A 68 0.83 37.79 -40.90
C LEU A 68 2.28 37.98 -41.34
N LEU A 69 2.60 37.66 -42.60
CA LEU A 69 3.97 37.84 -43.12
C LEU A 69 4.36 39.32 -43.22
N GLU A 70 3.41 40.22 -43.51
CA GLU A 70 3.63 41.67 -43.47
C GLU A 70 3.84 42.15 -42.02
N ALA A 71 3.05 41.66 -41.07
CA ALA A 71 3.15 42.03 -39.65
C ALA A 71 4.41 41.51 -38.93
N VAL A 72 4.96 40.37 -39.38
CA VAL A 72 6.20 39.77 -38.84
C VAL A 72 7.44 40.29 -39.56
N ARG A 73 7.31 41.01 -40.68
CA ARG A 73 8.45 41.66 -41.32
C ARG A 73 9.00 42.68 -40.30
N PRO A 74 10.25 42.50 -39.81
CA PRO A 74 10.85 43.51 -38.95
C PRO A 74 10.75 44.82 -39.72
N ALA A 75 10.39 45.91 -39.03
CA ALA A 75 10.34 47.25 -39.62
C ALA A 75 11.66 47.49 -40.34
N ALA A 76 11.68 47.21 -41.63
CA ALA A 76 12.80 47.42 -42.50
C ALA A 76 12.89 48.93 -42.52
N SER A 77 13.88 49.45 -41.81
CA SER A 77 14.36 50.80 -42.01
C SER A 77 14.42 51.00 -43.51
N GLU A 78 13.55 51.87 -44.04
CA GLU A 78 13.64 52.33 -45.42
C GLU A 78 15.11 52.71 -45.64
N PRO A 79 15.85 52.00 -46.49
CA PRO A 79 17.01 52.61 -47.08
C PRO A 79 16.41 53.69 -47.98
N ASP A 80 16.56 54.94 -47.57
CA ASP A 80 16.55 56.07 -48.49
C ASP A 80 17.55 55.71 -49.60
N VAL A 81 17.03 55.27 -50.73
CA VAL A 81 17.79 55.03 -51.94
C VAL A 81 17.75 56.35 -52.68
N PRO A 82 18.83 57.17 -52.65
CA PRO A 82 18.90 58.25 -53.61
C PRO A 82 18.92 57.60 -54.99
N HIS A 83 17.94 57.98 -55.80
CA HIS A 83 17.87 57.66 -57.22
C HIS A 83 19.27 57.75 -57.83
N ARG A 84 19.81 56.59 -58.20
CA ARG A 84 21.07 56.49 -58.93
C ARG A 84 20.80 57.06 -60.32
N ALA A 85 21.11 58.34 -60.50
CA ALA A 85 21.16 58.96 -61.81
C ALA A 85 22.06 58.11 -62.70
N SER A 86 21.54 57.72 -63.85
CA SER A 86 22.26 57.08 -64.94
C SER A 86 23.40 58.00 -65.38
N LEU A 87 24.63 57.66 -64.97
CA LEU A 87 25.81 58.32 -65.50
C LEU A 87 26.01 57.87 -66.96
N PRO A 88 26.27 58.80 -67.90
CA PRO A 88 26.61 58.43 -69.26
C PRO A 88 27.92 57.64 -69.27
N ARG A 89 27.95 56.59 -70.10
CA ARG A 89 29.15 55.80 -70.40
C ARG A 89 30.20 56.72 -71.03
N LEU A 90 31.19 57.14 -70.25
CA LEU A 90 32.35 57.91 -70.71
C LEU A 90 33.41 56.95 -71.29
N GLU A 91 33.96 57.35 -72.43
CA GLU A 91 35.03 56.63 -73.13
C GLU A 91 36.32 56.53 -72.29
N PRO A 92 37.06 55.40 -72.38
CA PRO A 92 38.27 55.19 -71.60
C PRO A 92 39.39 56.11 -72.09
N GLY A 93 39.68 57.18 -71.34
CA GLY A 93 40.89 57.99 -71.54
C GLY A 93 40.75 59.51 -71.38
N ALA A 94 39.53 60.06 -71.27
CA ALA A 94 39.33 61.50 -71.19
C ALA A 94 39.56 62.12 -69.80
N TRP A 95 39.33 61.35 -68.72
CA TRP A 95 39.42 61.85 -67.34
C TRP A 95 40.86 62.07 -66.83
N LEU A 96 41.86 61.38 -67.42
CA LEU A 96 43.27 61.52 -67.01
C LEU A 96 43.86 62.90 -67.33
N ARG A 97 43.27 63.68 -68.25
CA ARG A 97 43.79 64.99 -68.65
C ARG A 97 43.37 66.15 -67.73
N HIS A 98 42.48 65.92 -66.77
CA HIS A 98 42.02 66.97 -65.84
C HIS A 98 42.53 66.79 -64.41
N ILE A 99 43.16 65.65 -64.11
CA ILE A 99 43.68 65.36 -62.76
C ILE A 99 45.16 65.71 -62.62
N ILE A 100 45.88 65.88 -63.73
CA ILE A 100 47.32 66.18 -63.71
C ILE A 100 47.57 67.47 -64.52
N PRO A 101 47.55 68.66 -63.89
CA PRO A 101 47.99 69.88 -64.53
C PRO A 101 49.51 69.83 -64.82
N PRO A 102 50.02 70.49 -65.89
CA PRO A 102 51.44 70.56 -66.14
C PRO A 102 52.15 71.30 -65.00
N PRO A 103 53.35 70.86 -64.56
CA PRO A 103 54.03 71.48 -63.43
C PRO A 103 54.44 72.92 -63.80
N PRO A 104 54.18 73.92 -62.94
CA PRO A 104 54.69 75.27 -63.14
C PRO A 104 56.23 75.30 -63.01
N SER A 105 56.90 75.93 -63.98
CA SER A 105 58.37 75.99 -64.19
C SER A 105 59.21 76.76 -63.15
N TRP A 106 58.69 76.95 -61.94
CA TRP A 106 59.27 77.77 -60.87
C TRP A 106 59.21 77.07 -59.49
N ILE A 107 58.93 75.77 -59.48
CA ILE A 107 59.11 74.90 -58.31
C ILE A 107 60.53 74.32 -58.36
N PRO A 108 61.43 74.64 -57.43
CA PRO A 108 62.76 74.02 -57.39
C PRO A 108 62.60 72.51 -57.13
N TYR A 109 63.31 71.67 -57.88
CA TYR A 109 63.35 70.20 -57.75
C TYR A 109 63.32 69.61 -56.31
N PRO A 110 63.88 70.23 -55.24
CA PRO A 110 63.69 69.74 -53.87
C PRO A 110 62.23 69.65 -53.38
N ALA A 111 61.31 70.50 -53.87
CA ALA A 111 59.93 70.51 -53.35
C ALA A 111 59.09 69.31 -53.85
N LEU A 112 59.32 68.83 -55.08
CA LEU A 112 58.69 67.63 -55.62
C LEU A 112 59.20 66.36 -54.93
N ALA A 113 60.49 66.33 -54.59
CA ALA A 113 61.10 65.24 -53.82
C ALA A 113 60.54 65.16 -52.38
N LEU A 114 60.17 66.30 -51.79
CA LEU A 114 59.60 66.35 -50.44
C LEU A 114 58.16 65.84 -50.42
N VAL A 115 57.35 66.17 -51.44
CA VAL A 115 55.98 65.65 -51.59
C VAL A 115 55.97 64.14 -51.85
N THR A 116 56.87 63.61 -52.69
CA THR A 116 56.96 62.16 -52.94
C THR A 116 57.44 61.40 -51.69
N LEU A 117 58.37 61.97 -50.92
CA LEU A 117 58.84 61.41 -49.66
C LEU A 117 57.73 61.40 -48.59
N LEU A 118 56.90 62.46 -48.53
CA LEU A 118 55.72 62.50 -47.66
C LEU A 118 54.65 61.47 -48.05
N LEU A 119 54.40 61.28 -49.36
CA LEU A 119 53.46 60.25 -49.84
C LEU A 119 53.96 58.83 -49.54
N LEU A 120 55.27 58.57 -49.73
CA LEU A 120 55.88 57.29 -49.36
C LEU A 120 55.83 57.06 -47.84
N ALA A 121 56.14 58.07 -47.04
CA ALA A 121 56.04 57.98 -45.58
C ALA A 121 54.59 57.75 -45.12
N GLY A 122 53.62 58.41 -45.74
CA GLY A 122 52.19 58.20 -45.48
C GLY A 122 51.71 56.81 -45.88
N ALA A 123 52.16 56.29 -47.02
CA ALA A 123 51.86 54.92 -47.45
C ALA A 123 52.48 53.86 -46.53
N VAL A 124 53.71 54.06 -46.07
CA VAL A 124 54.37 53.20 -45.08
C VAL A 124 53.63 53.27 -43.74
N PHE A 125 53.24 54.45 -43.27
CA PHE A 125 52.44 54.62 -42.06
C PHE A 125 51.08 53.94 -42.17
N TYR A 126 50.38 54.10 -43.30
CA TYR A 126 49.10 53.44 -43.57
C TYR A 126 49.22 51.91 -43.66
N ALA A 127 50.29 51.41 -44.28
CA ALA A 127 50.58 49.98 -44.32
C ALA A 127 50.88 49.41 -42.92
N LEU A 128 51.63 50.14 -42.09
CA LEU A 128 51.89 49.79 -40.69
C LEU A 128 50.60 49.85 -39.85
N SER A 129 49.74 50.84 -40.07
CA SER A 129 48.48 50.98 -39.33
C SER A 129 47.51 49.83 -39.68
N ILE A 130 47.35 49.49 -40.97
CA ILE A 130 46.55 48.31 -41.38
C ILE A 130 47.12 47.03 -40.79
N ARG A 131 48.44 46.84 -40.85
CA ARG A 131 49.09 45.65 -40.28
C ARG A 131 48.86 45.54 -38.78
N SER A 132 48.91 46.65 -38.05
CA SER A 132 48.62 46.67 -36.61
C SER A 132 47.16 46.35 -36.30
N GLN A 133 46.20 46.91 -37.06
CA GLN A 133 44.78 46.60 -36.93
C GLN A 133 44.49 45.13 -37.21
N ALA A 134 45.04 44.58 -38.30
CA ALA A 134 44.90 43.16 -38.64
C ALA A 134 45.46 42.23 -37.54
N MET A 135 46.57 42.61 -36.89
CA MET A 135 47.12 41.86 -35.75
C MET A 135 46.18 41.91 -34.54
N THR A 136 45.60 43.08 -34.23
CA THR A 136 44.64 43.19 -33.12
C THR A 136 43.37 42.38 -33.36
N GLU A 137 42.85 42.37 -34.59
CA GLU A 137 41.69 41.55 -34.96
C GLU A 137 42.02 40.05 -34.88
N ALA A 138 43.22 39.64 -35.30
CA ALA A 138 43.67 38.27 -35.17
C ALA A 138 43.77 37.84 -33.68
N ASP A 139 44.28 38.71 -32.81
CA ASP A 139 44.33 38.45 -31.37
C ASP A 139 42.93 38.39 -30.73
N GLN A 140 42.01 39.27 -31.12
CA GLN A 140 40.61 39.22 -30.67
C GLN A 140 39.92 37.92 -31.11
N ARG A 141 40.09 37.51 -32.37
CA ARG A 141 39.57 36.23 -32.88
C ARG A 141 40.11 35.05 -32.08
N ARG A 142 41.42 35.01 -31.83
CA ARG A 142 42.04 33.97 -30.98
C ARG A 142 41.48 33.95 -29.57
N LYS A 143 41.23 35.10 -28.95
CA LYS A 143 40.58 35.17 -27.63
C LYS A 143 39.17 34.62 -27.65
N VAL A 144 38.38 34.95 -28.66
CA VAL A 144 37.02 34.42 -28.83
C VAL A 144 37.04 32.92 -29.09
N GLU A 145 37.93 32.44 -29.97
CA GLU A 145 38.11 31.01 -30.27
C GLU A 145 38.53 30.22 -29.02
N THR A 146 39.48 30.73 -28.25
CA THR A 146 39.92 30.09 -27.00
C THR A 146 38.83 30.11 -25.92
N ALA A 147 38.06 31.20 -25.81
CA ALA A 147 36.90 31.27 -24.93
C ALA A 147 35.82 30.25 -25.34
N LEU A 148 35.51 30.14 -26.64
CA LEU A 148 34.57 29.14 -27.17
C LEU A 148 35.07 27.71 -26.92
N GLN A 149 36.37 27.44 -27.09
CA GLN A 149 36.98 26.16 -26.74
C GLN A 149 36.85 25.86 -25.24
N SER A 150 37.03 26.86 -24.37
CA SER A 150 36.86 26.68 -22.94
C SER A 150 35.40 26.39 -22.54
N GLU A 151 34.43 27.08 -23.15
CA GLU A 151 33.01 26.86 -22.88
C GLU A 151 32.52 25.51 -23.43
N THR A 152 32.97 25.12 -24.63
CA THR A 152 32.69 23.78 -25.16
C THR A 152 33.29 22.68 -24.30
N ALA A 153 34.50 22.86 -23.77
CA ALA A 153 35.09 21.94 -22.80
C ALA A 153 34.28 21.89 -21.48
N ARG A 154 33.79 23.04 -21.01
CA ARG A 154 32.94 23.14 -19.82
C ARG A 154 31.60 22.42 -20.00
N ILE A 155 30.96 22.59 -21.15
CA ILE A 155 29.71 21.87 -21.51
C ILE A 155 29.97 20.36 -21.54
N ALA A 156 31.05 19.92 -22.18
CA ALA A 156 31.42 18.51 -22.23
C ALA A 156 31.68 17.92 -20.83
N ALA A 157 32.30 18.69 -19.92
CA ALA A 157 32.51 18.28 -18.54
C ALA A 157 31.18 18.16 -17.76
N LEU A 158 30.28 19.14 -17.90
CA LEU A 158 28.96 19.09 -17.29
C LEU A 158 28.13 17.92 -17.80
N GLN A 159 28.18 17.63 -19.10
CA GLN A 159 27.50 16.47 -19.70
C GLN A 159 28.02 15.14 -19.12
N ARG A 160 29.33 15.03 -18.87
CA ARG A 160 29.90 13.85 -18.20
C ARG A 160 29.41 13.71 -16.77
N GLN A 161 29.34 14.82 -16.02
CA GLN A 161 28.84 14.82 -14.66
C GLN A 161 27.35 14.43 -14.59
N VAL A 162 26.51 14.96 -15.49
CA VAL A 162 25.10 14.57 -15.59
C VAL A 162 24.97 13.08 -15.93
N ALA A 163 25.73 12.58 -16.90
CA ALA A 163 25.72 11.17 -17.25
C ALA A 163 26.16 10.26 -16.08
N GLU A 164 27.11 10.71 -15.25
CA GLU A 164 27.51 10.01 -14.03
C GLU A 164 26.39 10.03 -12.97
N GLN A 165 25.75 11.18 -12.75
CA GLN A 165 24.60 11.28 -11.85
C GLN A 165 23.45 10.38 -12.29
N GLU A 166 23.12 10.33 -13.58
CA GLU A 166 22.08 9.44 -14.12
C GLU A 166 22.41 7.97 -13.82
N ARG A 167 23.68 7.54 -13.97
CA ARG A 167 24.10 6.18 -13.61
C ARG A 167 23.93 5.91 -12.11
N THR A 168 24.29 6.85 -11.26
CA THR A 168 24.10 6.70 -9.80
C THR A 168 22.63 6.62 -9.42
N LEU A 169 21.76 7.42 -10.04
CA LEU A 169 20.31 7.40 -9.80
C LEU A 169 19.70 6.07 -10.25
N VAL A 170 20.11 5.54 -11.40
CA VAL A 170 19.69 4.22 -11.87
C VAL A 170 20.14 3.14 -10.87
N GLY A 171 21.39 3.18 -10.40
CA GLY A 171 21.90 2.26 -9.39
C GLY A 171 21.13 2.30 -8.07
N LEU A 172 20.86 3.51 -7.55
CA LEU A 172 20.06 3.70 -6.33
C LEU A 172 18.63 3.20 -6.52
N ARG A 173 18.01 3.44 -7.68
CA ARG A 173 16.67 2.93 -7.99
C ARG A 173 16.64 1.40 -8.00
N THR A 174 17.65 0.76 -8.60
CA THR A 174 17.75 -0.71 -8.58
C THR A 174 17.95 -1.25 -7.16
N GLU A 175 18.77 -0.60 -6.35
CA GLU A 175 18.97 -0.97 -4.94
C GLU A 175 17.68 -0.85 -4.12
N VAL A 176 16.94 0.25 -4.29
CA VAL A 176 15.63 0.44 -3.62
C VAL A 176 14.63 -0.63 -4.07
N THR A 177 14.59 -0.96 -5.36
CA THR A 177 13.71 -2.01 -5.90
C THR A 177 14.06 -3.38 -5.31
N ASN A 178 15.35 -3.71 -5.23
CA ASN A 178 15.83 -4.95 -4.61
C ASN A 178 15.47 -5.01 -3.12
N ARG A 179 15.63 -3.90 -2.39
CA ARG A 179 15.24 -3.81 -0.97
C ARG A 179 13.75 -3.95 -0.76
N ILE A 180 12.92 -3.38 -1.62
CA ILE A 180 11.46 -3.56 -1.58
C ILE A 180 11.12 -5.05 -1.76
N GLY A 181 11.76 -5.73 -2.71
CA GLY A 181 11.59 -7.17 -2.93
C GLY A 181 12.03 -8.02 -1.72
N SER A 182 13.18 -7.71 -1.13
CA SER A 182 13.66 -8.40 0.07
C SER A 182 12.74 -8.16 1.28
N LEU A 183 12.20 -6.94 1.43
CA LEU A 183 11.24 -6.63 2.50
C LEU A 183 9.90 -7.36 2.31
N SER A 184 9.42 -7.54 1.07
CA SER A 184 8.23 -8.36 0.82
C SER A 184 8.48 -9.82 1.16
N GLU A 185 9.64 -10.37 0.78
CA GLU A 185 9.99 -11.76 1.10
C GLU A 185 10.06 -11.99 2.62
N ILE A 186 10.72 -11.08 3.36
CA ILE A 186 10.76 -11.15 4.82
C ILE A 186 9.35 -11.05 5.42
N ARG A 187 8.49 -10.15 4.92
CA ARG A 187 7.11 -10.02 5.39
C ARG A 187 6.32 -11.32 5.18
N ASP A 188 6.46 -11.95 4.02
CA ASP A 188 5.77 -13.19 3.70
C ASP A 188 6.26 -14.34 4.60
N THR A 189 7.57 -14.45 4.82
CA THR A 189 8.12 -15.45 5.76
C THR A 189 7.65 -15.24 7.20
N LEU A 190 7.47 -13.99 7.63
CA LEU A 190 6.95 -13.67 8.96
C LEU A 190 5.48 -14.11 9.08
N ALA A 191 4.67 -13.85 8.06
CA ALA A 191 3.27 -14.29 8.04
C ALA A 191 3.15 -15.82 8.08
N ASP A 192 4.00 -16.54 7.35
CA ASP A 192 4.05 -18.01 7.38
C ASP A 192 4.45 -18.53 8.77
N GLN A 193 5.46 -17.93 9.41
CA GLN A 193 5.88 -18.29 10.77
C GLN A 193 4.78 -18.02 11.81
N GLU A 194 4.06 -16.91 11.68
CA GLU A 194 2.93 -16.59 12.55
C GLU A 194 1.81 -17.64 12.40
N ALA A 195 1.50 -18.04 11.17
CA ALA A 195 0.53 -19.10 10.91
C ALA A 195 0.97 -20.46 11.49
N GLU A 196 2.24 -20.82 11.35
CA GLU A 196 2.80 -22.06 11.93
C GLU A 196 2.72 -22.06 13.46
N LEU A 197 3.05 -20.92 14.10
CA LEU A 197 2.96 -20.77 15.56
C LEU A 197 1.52 -20.90 16.06
N GLU A 198 0.54 -20.32 15.37
CA GLU A 198 -0.87 -20.47 15.73
C GLU A 198 -1.34 -21.91 15.58
N GLN A 199 -0.91 -22.61 14.52
CA GLN A 199 -1.20 -24.03 14.33
C GLN A 199 -0.60 -24.89 15.46
N LEU A 200 0.66 -24.64 15.84
CA LEU A 200 1.34 -25.34 16.94
C LEU A 200 0.63 -25.10 18.28
N ARG A 201 0.23 -23.86 18.57
CA ARG A 201 -0.55 -23.52 19.77
C ARG A 201 -1.88 -24.25 19.81
N ALA A 202 -2.60 -24.31 18.68
CA ALA A 202 -3.84 -25.05 18.58
C ALA A 202 -3.64 -26.56 18.84
N GLN A 203 -2.58 -27.16 18.30
CA GLN A 203 -2.24 -28.56 18.54
C GLN A 203 -1.90 -28.84 20.01
N LEU A 204 -1.16 -27.95 20.66
CA LEU A 204 -0.84 -28.06 22.09
C LEU A 204 -2.11 -27.99 22.94
N ALA A 205 -2.98 -27.01 22.69
CA ALA A 205 -4.25 -26.87 23.40
C ALA A 205 -5.13 -28.13 23.24
N GLN A 206 -5.19 -28.70 22.02
CA GLN A 206 -5.93 -29.93 21.76
C GLN A 206 -5.35 -31.13 22.53
N ARG A 207 -4.01 -31.26 22.57
CA ARG A 207 -3.34 -32.32 23.34
C ARG A 207 -3.58 -32.17 24.84
N GLU A 208 -3.48 -30.95 25.36
CA GLU A 208 -3.76 -30.67 26.77
C GLU A 208 -5.19 -31.02 27.13
N GLN A 209 -6.16 -30.65 26.31
CA GLN A 209 -7.56 -31.02 26.50
C GLN A 209 -7.75 -32.54 26.48
N GLY A 210 -7.11 -33.25 25.54
CA GLY A 210 -7.14 -34.71 25.46
C GLY A 210 -6.54 -35.40 26.69
N THR A 211 -5.38 -34.93 27.17
CA THR A 211 -4.78 -35.47 28.40
C THR A 211 -5.63 -35.16 29.63
N GLY A 212 -6.27 -33.99 29.68
CA GLY A 212 -7.20 -33.60 30.74
C GLY A 212 -8.45 -34.47 30.79
N SER A 213 -9.04 -34.81 29.63
CA SER A 213 -10.21 -35.69 29.57
C SER A 213 -9.86 -37.13 29.94
N LEU A 214 -8.72 -37.66 29.45
CA LEU A 214 -8.19 -38.97 29.83
C LEU A 214 -7.94 -39.07 31.34
N ARG A 215 -7.30 -38.06 31.94
CA ARG A 215 -7.08 -38.01 33.39
C ARG A 215 -8.40 -38.02 34.18
N LYS A 216 -9.41 -37.26 33.74
CA LYS A 216 -10.73 -37.26 34.39
C LYS A 216 -11.41 -38.63 34.29
N ALA A 217 -11.34 -39.28 33.13
CA ALA A 217 -11.92 -40.61 32.94
C ALA A 217 -11.22 -41.67 33.82
N LEU A 218 -9.89 -41.61 33.93
CA LEU A 218 -9.13 -42.48 34.82
C LEU A 218 -9.51 -42.23 36.29
N ALA A 219 -9.58 -40.97 36.73
CA ALA A 219 -9.99 -40.64 38.10
C ALA A 219 -11.41 -41.16 38.43
N GLN A 220 -12.36 -41.00 37.50
CA GLN A 220 -13.72 -41.53 37.66
C GLN A 220 -13.75 -43.07 37.74
N ARG A 221 -12.98 -43.74 36.89
CA ARG A 221 -12.86 -45.19 36.90
C ARG A 221 -12.26 -45.68 38.21
N ASP A 222 -11.19 -45.04 38.68
CA ASP A 222 -10.49 -45.42 39.89
C ASP A 222 -11.35 -45.14 41.14
N GLU A 223 -12.15 -44.06 41.16
CA GLU A 223 -13.14 -43.81 42.23
C GLU A 223 -14.21 -44.91 42.29
N MET A 224 -14.72 -45.36 41.14
CA MET A 224 -15.68 -46.46 41.08
C MET A 224 -15.07 -47.79 41.54
N LEU A 225 -13.83 -48.10 41.13
CA LEU A 225 -13.13 -49.30 41.57
C LEU A 225 -12.86 -49.28 43.08
N ALA A 226 -12.38 -48.16 43.62
CA ALA A 226 -12.14 -48.00 45.05
C ALA A 226 -13.43 -48.18 45.86
N PHE A 227 -14.55 -47.67 45.35
CA PHE A 227 -15.86 -47.89 45.95
C PHE A 227 -16.24 -49.38 45.95
N LEU A 228 -16.13 -50.07 44.82
CA LEU A 228 -16.47 -51.51 44.72
C LEU A 228 -15.57 -52.42 45.56
N GLN A 229 -14.30 -52.03 45.78
CA GLN A 229 -13.35 -52.80 46.59
C GLN A 229 -13.49 -52.55 48.10
N SER A 230 -14.26 -51.53 48.51
CA SER A 230 -14.43 -51.24 49.93
C SER A 230 -15.20 -52.36 50.63
N PRO A 231 -14.64 -52.99 51.68
CA PRO A 231 -15.31 -54.07 52.40
C PRO A 231 -16.55 -53.59 53.19
N ARG A 232 -16.78 -52.27 53.24
CA ARG A 232 -17.90 -51.64 53.96
C ARG A 232 -19.12 -51.42 53.07
N VAL A 233 -18.97 -51.57 51.74
CA VAL A 233 -20.07 -51.40 50.82
C VAL A 233 -21.09 -52.52 51.01
N LYS A 234 -22.32 -52.13 51.30
CA LYS A 234 -23.46 -53.05 51.36
C LYS A 234 -24.15 -53.08 50.00
N VAL A 235 -24.51 -54.28 49.56
CA VAL A 235 -25.27 -54.50 48.33
C VAL A 235 -26.72 -54.78 48.70
N LEU A 236 -27.63 -54.00 48.13
CA LEU A 236 -29.07 -54.16 48.28
C LEU A 236 -29.68 -54.45 46.92
N THR A 237 -30.51 -55.48 46.86
CA THR A 237 -31.17 -55.88 45.62
C THR A 237 -32.62 -55.40 45.65
N LEU A 238 -33.03 -54.66 44.62
CA LEU A 238 -34.43 -54.32 44.39
C LEU A 238 -35.00 -55.27 43.35
N ALA A 239 -36.09 -55.93 43.70
CA ALA A 239 -36.78 -56.86 42.82
C ALA A 239 -37.90 -56.14 42.05
N GLY A 240 -38.09 -56.55 40.80
CA GLY A 240 -39.19 -56.11 39.98
C GLY A 240 -40.54 -56.65 40.46
N LEU A 241 -41.56 -55.80 40.40
CA LEU A 241 -42.94 -56.15 40.71
C LEU A 241 -43.66 -56.70 39.46
N GLU A 242 -44.96 -57.01 39.57
CA GLU A 242 -45.78 -57.57 38.49
C GLU A 242 -45.64 -56.85 37.14
N ARG A 243 -45.46 -55.52 37.16
CA ARG A 243 -45.32 -54.68 35.96
C ARG A 243 -43.93 -54.74 35.32
N ALA A 244 -42.95 -55.32 36.00
CA ALA A 244 -41.56 -55.38 35.57
C ALA A 244 -40.82 -56.60 36.17
N LYS A 245 -41.40 -57.80 36.08
CA LYS A 245 -40.89 -59.02 36.73
C LYS A 245 -39.45 -59.38 36.38
N SER A 246 -39.01 -59.06 35.17
CA SER A 246 -37.65 -59.30 34.69
C SER A 246 -36.67 -58.18 35.05
N ALA A 247 -37.17 -57.05 35.55
CA ALA A 247 -36.39 -55.91 35.96
C ALA A 247 -35.83 -56.09 37.37
N GLY A 248 -34.65 -55.53 37.60
CA GLY A 248 -34.03 -55.51 38.91
C GLY A 248 -33.08 -54.34 39.05
N ALA A 249 -32.66 -54.07 40.28
CA ALA A 249 -31.58 -53.14 40.52
C ALA A 249 -30.68 -53.58 41.68
N LEU A 250 -29.43 -53.15 41.60
CA LEU A 250 -28.42 -53.27 42.64
C LEU A 250 -28.12 -51.87 43.16
N LEU A 251 -28.33 -51.65 44.45
CA LEU A 251 -27.93 -50.46 45.16
C LEU A 251 -26.72 -50.81 46.02
N LEU A 252 -25.56 -50.32 45.61
CA LEU A 252 -24.33 -50.41 46.38
C LEU A 252 -24.18 -49.13 47.19
N TYR A 253 -24.02 -49.22 48.50
CA TYR A 253 -23.97 -48.05 49.38
C TYR A 253 -22.83 -48.17 50.40
N ASP A 254 -22.17 -47.05 50.69
CA ASP A 254 -21.16 -46.91 51.73
C ASP A 254 -21.65 -46.00 52.87
N ALA A 255 -21.58 -46.52 54.09
CA ALA A 255 -22.07 -45.87 55.31
C ALA A 255 -21.30 -44.62 55.71
N GLU A 256 -20.00 -44.61 55.44
CA GLU A 256 -19.10 -43.56 55.91
C GLU A 256 -19.08 -42.38 54.94
N SER A 257 -18.89 -42.67 53.64
CA SER A 257 -18.93 -41.64 52.60
C SER A 257 -20.34 -41.16 52.26
N LYS A 258 -21.38 -41.89 52.71
CA LYS A 258 -22.80 -41.69 52.36
C LYS A 258 -23.06 -41.68 50.85
N LYS A 259 -22.13 -42.24 50.06
CA LYS A 259 -22.24 -42.39 48.61
C LYS A 259 -22.94 -43.70 48.29
N ALA A 260 -23.65 -43.70 47.17
CA ALA A 260 -24.20 -44.93 46.61
C ALA A 260 -24.18 -44.96 45.10
N PHE A 261 -24.08 -46.16 44.56
CA PHE A 261 -24.25 -46.47 43.15
C PHE A 261 -25.49 -47.33 42.99
N PHE A 262 -26.40 -46.86 42.14
CA PHE A 262 -27.59 -47.59 41.77
C PHE A 262 -27.45 -48.07 40.33
N TYR A 263 -27.56 -49.36 40.13
CA TYR A 263 -27.50 -50.00 38.82
C TYR A 263 -28.78 -50.77 38.56
N ALA A 264 -29.62 -50.29 37.64
CA ALA A 264 -30.82 -50.97 37.19
C ALA A 264 -30.58 -51.71 35.88
N PHE A 265 -31.25 -52.85 35.71
CA PHE A 265 -31.17 -53.68 34.51
C PHE A 265 -32.54 -54.25 34.14
N ASN A 266 -32.73 -54.55 32.85
CA ASN A 266 -33.99 -55.04 32.28
C ASN A 266 -35.21 -54.13 32.57
N MET A 267 -34.97 -52.83 32.70
CA MET A 267 -36.04 -51.86 32.95
C MET A 267 -36.88 -51.64 31.69
N PRO A 268 -38.22 -51.58 31.80
CA PRO A 268 -39.08 -51.27 30.66
C PRO A 268 -38.74 -49.92 30.03
N PRO A 269 -38.79 -49.79 28.70
CA PRO A 269 -38.46 -48.54 28.01
C PRO A 269 -39.37 -47.41 28.47
N LEU A 270 -38.79 -46.22 28.64
CA LEU A 270 -39.51 -45.04 29.11
C LEU A 270 -40.45 -44.48 28.02
N PRO A 271 -41.74 -44.26 28.33
CA PRO A 271 -42.62 -43.48 27.48
C PRO A 271 -42.15 -42.03 27.33
N ALA A 272 -42.53 -41.37 26.23
CA ALA A 272 -42.19 -39.97 25.99
C ALA A 272 -42.61 -39.07 27.17
N GLY A 273 -41.69 -38.23 27.65
CA GLY A 273 -41.94 -37.30 28.77
C GLY A 273 -41.99 -37.95 30.16
N LYS A 274 -41.51 -39.18 30.33
CA LYS A 274 -41.41 -39.87 31.62
C LYS A 274 -39.94 -40.15 32.01
N THR A 275 -39.71 -40.34 33.32
CA THR A 275 -38.41 -40.73 33.89
C THR A 275 -38.65 -41.71 35.05
N TYR A 276 -37.68 -42.57 35.34
CA TYR A 276 -37.72 -43.33 36.58
C TYR A 276 -37.12 -42.51 37.72
N GLN A 277 -37.67 -42.65 38.91
CA GLN A 277 -37.17 -41.98 40.10
C GLN A 277 -36.97 -42.98 41.22
N LEU A 278 -35.79 -42.93 41.83
CA LEU A 278 -35.44 -43.73 43.01
C LEU A 278 -35.84 -42.96 44.28
N TRP A 279 -36.42 -43.68 45.22
CA TRP A 279 -36.88 -43.18 46.50
C TRP A 279 -36.20 -43.94 47.64
N ALA A 280 -35.68 -43.18 48.60
CA ALA A 280 -35.31 -43.68 49.92
C ALA A 280 -36.50 -43.46 50.86
N ILE A 281 -37.04 -44.52 51.45
CA ILE A 281 -38.23 -44.48 52.30
C ILE A 281 -37.80 -44.52 53.76
N LEU A 282 -37.97 -43.36 54.44
CA LEU A 282 -37.83 -43.21 55.88
C LEU A 282 -39.26 -43.10 56.48
N ASP A 283 -39.56 -42.00 57.19
CA ASP A 283 -40.92 -41.61 57.58
C ASP A 283 -41.72 -41.08 56.38
N LYS A 284 -41.03 -40.41 55.45
CA LYS A 284 -41.56 -39.92 54.17
C LYS A 284 -40.59 -40.30 53.04
N PRO A 285 -41.08 -40.58 51.83
CA PRO A 285 -40.22 -40.84 50.68
C PRO A 285 -39.37 -39.61 50.35
N ILE A 286 -38.06 -39.79 50.29
CA ILE A 286 -37.10 -38.77 49.84
C ILE A 286 -36.57 -39.21 48.48
N SER A 287 -36.53 -38.28 47.52
CA SER A 287 -35.94 -38.61 46.22
C SER A 287 -34.43 -38.79 46.33
N ALA A 288 -33.96 -39.95 45.88
CA ALA A 288 -32.54 -40.29 45.77
C ALA A 288 -31.97 -40.03 44.35
N GLY A 289 -32.81 -39.57 43.41
CA GLY A 289 -32.43 -39.19 42.06
C GLY A 289 -33.33 -39.76 40.97
N THR A 290 -33.28 -39.16 39.78
CA THR A 290 -34.00 -39.61 38.57
C THR A 290 -33.04 -40.24 37.58
N PHE A 291 -33.48 -41.26 36.84
CA PHE A 291 -32.67 -41.94 35.85
C PHE A 291 -33.46 -42.33 34.60
N GLY A 292 -32.74 -42.43 33.48
CA GLY A 292 -33.25 -42.91 32.20
C GLY A 292 -32.90 -44.38 31.95
N THR A 293 -33.48 -44.99 30.94
CA THR A 293 -33.06 -46.30 30.42
C THR A 293 -32.35 -46.09 29.09
N ASP A 294 -31.14 -46.63 28.96
CA ASP A 294 -30.42 -46.64 27.68
C ASP A 294 -30.94 -47.74 26.73
N ALA A 295 -30.38 -47.82 25.53
CA ALA A 295 -30.75 -48.82 24.50
C ALA A 295 -30.52 -50.28 24.95
N GLY A 296 -29.77 -50.50 26.05
CA GLY A 296 -29.54 -51.81 26.64
C GLY A 296 -30.43 -52.13 27.85
N HIS A 297 -31.45 -51.30 28.13
CA HIS A 297 -32.33 -51.40 29.32
C HIS A 297 -31.59 -51.33 30.65
N LYS A 298 -30.39 -50.73 30.66
CA LYS A 298 -29.54 -50.55 31.82
C LYS A 298 -29.53 -49.08 32.23
N SER A 299 -29.20 -48.83 33.49
CA SER A 299 -29.04 -47.48 33.99
C SER A 299 -28.10 -47.46 35.17
N LEU A 300 -27.17 -46.50 35.18
CA LEU A 300 -26.28 -46.24 36.30
C LEU A 300 -26.58 -44.84 36.84
N LEU A 301 -26.89 -44.75 38.13
CA LEU A 301 -27.10 -43.51 38.85
C LEU A 301 -26.11 -43.43 40.02
N THR A 302 -25.30 -42.39 40.04
CA THR A 302 -24.42 -42.07 41.18
C THR A 302 -25.12 -41.12 42.12
N ILE A 303 -25.34 -41.54 43.36
CA ILE A 303 -26.01 -40.79 44.41
C ILE A 303 -24.92 -40.20 45.31
N LYS A 304 -24.73 -38.88 45.23
CA LYS A 304 -23.65 -38.17 45.93
C LYS A 304 -23.81 -38.21 47.45
N THR A 305 -25.05 -38.17 47.94
CA THR A 305 -25.34 -38.19 49.37
C THR A 305 -26.71 -38.81 49.59
N LEU A 306 -26.75 -39.90 50.34
CA LEU A 306 -27.99 -40.48 50.85
C LEU A 306 -28.31 -39.96 52.26
N PRO A 307 -29.61 -39.89 52.63
CA PRO A 307 -30.05 -39.75 54.01
C PRO A 307 -29.46 -40.84 54.91
N ASP A 308 -29.52 -40.63 56.24
CA ASP A 308 -28.96 -41.58 57.19
C ASP A 308 -29.52 -43.01 56.96
N PRO A 309 -28.65 -43.96 56.58
CA PRO A 309 -29.02 -45.32 56.22
C PRO A 309 -29.65 -46.09 57.37
N SER A 310 -29.34 -45.75 58.63
CA SER A 310 -30.00 -46.35 59.79
C SER A 310 -31.48 -46.00 59.89
N ARG A 311 -31.94 -44.96 59.17
CA ARG A 311 -33.34 -44.53 59.13
C ARG A 311 -34.08 -44.96 57.87
N ILE A 312 -33.36 -45.48 56.87
CA ILE A 312 -33.98 -45.94 55.62
C ILE A 312 -34.48 -47.36 55.83
N THR A 313 -35.77 -47.56 55.57
CA THR A 313 -36.42 -48.87 55.72
C THR A 313 -36.54 -49.60 54.39
N LYS A 314 -36.78 -48.86 53.30
CA LYS A 314 -37.04 -49.41 51.96
C LYS A 314 -36.53 -48.48 50.87
N PHE A 315 -36.24 -49.06 49.73
CA PHE A 315 -36.03 -48.35 48.47
C PHE A 315 -37.12 -48.73 47.47
N ALA A 316 -37.57 -47.75 46.70
CA ALA A 316 -38.56 -47.96 45.65
C ALA A 316 -38.20 -47.18 44.39
N VAL A 317 -38.55 -47.73 43.22
CA VAL A 317 -38.44 -47.04 41.94
C VAL A 317 -39.83 -46.84 41.36
N SER A 318 -40.19 -45.61 41.02
CA SER A 318 -41.46 -45.29 40.36
C SER A 318 -41.25 -44.63 38.99
N LEU A 319 -42.27 -44.71 38.14
CA LEU A 319 -42.32 -44.04 36.84
C LEU A 319 -42.99 -42.66 36.97
N GLU A 320 -42.20 -41.60 36.92
CA GLU A 320 -42.64 -40.23 37.15
C GLU A 320 -42.61 -39.40 35.85
N PRO A 321 -43.27 -38.22 35.80
CA PRO A 321 -43.09 -37.25 34.74
C PRO A 321 -41.64 -36.75 34.65
N ALA A 322 -41.22 -36.32 33.46
CA ALA A 322 -39.91 -35.72 33.24
C ALA A 322 -39.64 -34.57 34.25
N GLY A 323 -38.44 -34.56 34.83
CA GLY A 323 -38.06 -33.65 35.92
C GLY A 323 -38.28 -34.21 37.33
N GLY A 324 -38.95 -35.36 37.46
CA GLY A 324 -39.21 -36.01 38.73
C GLY A 324 -40.27 -35.29 39.57
N ARG A 325 -40.51 -35.81 40.77
CA ARG A 325 -41.47 -35.29 41.74
C ARG A 325 -40.86 -35.17 43.13
N PRO A 326 -41.43 -34.33 44.02
CA PRO A 326 -41.04 -34.28 45.43
C PRO A 326 -41.59 -35.47 46.23
N GLN A 327 -42.63 -36.14 45.74
CA GLN A 327 -43.21 -37.36 46.31
C GLN A 327 -43.60 -38.34 45.19
N PRO A 328 -43.60 -39.66 45.45
CA PRO A 328 -43.94 -40.65 44.44
C PRO A 328 -45.41 -40.50 44.03
N THR A 329 -45.65 -40.26 42.74
CA THR A 329 -47.00 -40.16 42.15
C THR A 329 -47.28 -41.26 41.13
N GLY A 330 -46.22 -41.84 40.58
CA GLY A 330 -46.27 -42.88 39.59
C GLY A 330 -46.43 -44.29 40.15
N ALA A 331 -46.60 -45.24 39.24
CA ALA A 331 -46.57 -46.66 39.59
C ALA A 331 -45.16 -47.08 40.03
N ILE A 332 -45.09 -47.95 41.05
CA ILE A 332 -43.84 -48.53 41.54
C ILE A 332 -43.48 -49.76 40.71
N TYR A 333 -42.23 -49.82 40.26
CA TYR A 333 -41.69 -50.86 39.38
C TYR A 333 -40.74 -51.79 40.13
N LEU A 334 -39.87 -51.23 40.98
CA LEU A 334 -38.92 -51.99 41.80
C LEU A 334 -39.11 -51.66 43.27
N ILE A 335 -38.90 -52.64 44.13
CA ILE A 335 -38.83 -52.44 45.59
C ILE A 335 -37.73 -53.30 46.20
N GLY A 336 -37.03 -52.77 47.20
CA GLY A 336 -36.05 -53.50 48.00
C GLY A 336 -36.15 -53.06 49.45
N GLN A 337 -35.94 -53.99 50.38
CA GLN A 337 -35.86 -53.70 51.81
C GLN A 337 -34.40 -53.48 52.20
N PHE A 338 -34.18 -52.53 53.12
CA PHE A 338 -32.86 -52.21 53.63
C PHE A 338 -32.45 -53.11 54.79
#